data_AF-A0A367IM04-F1
#
_entry.id   AF-A0A367IM04-F1
#
_cell.length_a   1.000
_cell.length_b   1.000
_cell.length_c   1.000
_cell.angle_alpha   90.00
_cell.angle_beta   90.00
_cell.angle_gamma   90.00
#
_symmetry.space_group_name_H-M   'P 1'
#
loop_
_entity.id
_entity.type
_entity.pdbx_description
1 polymer ?
#
loop_
_entity_poly.entity_id
_entity_poly.type
_entity_poly.pdbx_seq_one_letter_code
_entity_poly.pdbx_strand_id
1 'polypeptide(L)'
;MNFRIQEYINKDFFKEVWLYMVNYSRGRARARLIIHYQELINRHLDDYLRITNYQRPSFVYAQQSAIIKGTNIYTTYANNVHLRFGQHLQRAVNVLLNTRQRIVDLRRVLSAQGMNDDEIKHRIHQDIILPAQTFKQVISQQPINMEQLPQEHIYTRALEALQPVIDAYDEGYNFGQQRLYYDVKRNPVNHFMALYQLSHLFERLGLPVFNCFPLRRS
;
A
#
# COMPACT_ATOMS: atom_id res chain seq x y z
N MET A 1 -7.04 -17.35 9.75
CA MET A 1 -6.19 -16.46 10.57
C MET A 1 -5.83 -15.28 9.68
N ASN A 2 -6.32 -14.07 9.96
CA ASN A 2 -6.00 -12.89 9.16
C ASN A 2 -4.62 -12.38 9.61
N PHE A 3 -3.60 -12.49 8.76
CA PHE A 3 -2.22 -12.11 9.13
C PHE A 3 -2.10 -10.58 9.10
N ARG A 4 -2.08 -9.95 10.28
CA ARG A 4 -1.99 -8.50 10.44
C ARG A 4 -0.55 -8.02 10.33
N ILE A 5 -0.11 -7.80 9.10
CA ILE A 5 1.29 -7.41 8.81
C ILE A 5 1.71 -6.12 9.53
N GLN A 6 0.79 -5.18 9.77
CA GLN A 6 1.05 -3.93 10.49
C GLN A 6 1.58 -4.15 11.91
N GLU A 7 1.19 -5.23 12.58
CA GLU A 7 1.66 -5.56 13.94
C GLU A 7 3.15 -5.99 13.94
N TYR A 8 3.67 -6.44 12.79
CA TYR A 8 5.03 -6.93 12.65
C TYR A 8 5.97 -5.94 11.94
N ILE A 9 5.46 -4.90 11.27
CA ILE A 9 6.32 -3.86 10.67
C ILE A 9 6.72 -2.84 11.76
N ASN A 10 7.59 -3.28 12.66
CA ASN A 10 8.15 -2.46 13.72
C ASN A 10 9.62 -2.81 13.95
N LYS A 11 10.34 -1.89 14.61
CA LYS A 11 11.78 -2.03 14.84
C LYS A 11 12.12 -3.27 15.67
N ASP A 12 11.28 -3.65 16.62
CA ASP A 12 11.57 -4.74 17.55
C ASP A 12 11.38 -6.10 16.88
N PHE A 13 10.35 -6.27 16.05
CA PHE A 13 10.22 -7.46 15.22
C PHE A 13 11.43 -7.64 14.29
N PHE A 14 11.85 -6.60 13.57
CA PHE A 14 13.00 -6.70 12.68
C PHE A 14 14.33 -6.91 13.42
N LYS A 15 14.48 -6.40 14.64
CA LYS A 15 15.62 -6.74 15.51
C LYS A 15 15.63 -8.23 15.83
N GLU A 16 14.49 -8.79 16.23
CA GLU A 16 14.38 -10.22 16.51
C GLU A 16 14.70 -11.04 15.26
N VAL A 17 14.12 -10.73 14.10
CA VAL A 17 14.46 -11.38 12.83
C VAL A 17 15.97 -11.38 12.60
N TRP A 18 16.63 -10.22 12.76
CA TRP A 18 18.09 -10.13 12.60
C TRP A 18 18.86 -11.02 13.58
N LEU A 19 18.46 -11.05 14.86
CA LEU A 19 19.07 -11.93 15.87
C LEU A 19 18.84 -13.42 15.58
N TYR A 20 17.83 -13.78 14.78
CA TYR A 20 17.63 -15.13 14.25
C TYR A 20 18.42 -15.46 13.00
N MET A 21 18.91 -14.44 12.29
CA MET A 21 19.78 -14.60 11.14
C MET A 21 21.27 -14.70 11.52
N VAL A 22 21.65 -14.54 12.78
CA VAL A 22 23.07 -14.54 13.20
C VAL A 22 23.31 -15.57 14.29
N ASN A 23 24.54 -16.07 14.40
CA ASN A 23 24.91 -17.03 15.43
C ASN A 23 25.12 -16.30 16.78
N TYR A 24 24.00 -15.97 17.44
CA TYR A 24 23.94 -15.22 18.68
C TYR A 24 23.34 -16.08 19.80
N SER A 25 24.07 -16.22 20.91
CA SER A 25 23.59 -16.91 22.12
C SER A 25 22.55 -16.04 22.83
N ARG A 26 21.28 -16.45 22.77
CA ARG A 26 20.18 -15.70 23.39
C ARG A 26 20.13 -15.95 24.89
N GLY A 27 20.05 -14.88 25.69
CA GLY A 27 19.61 -14.97 27.08
C GLY A 27 18.11 -15.28 27.17
N ARG A 28 17.61 -15.67 28.36
CA ARG A 28 16.18 -15.97 28.57
C ARG A 28 15.30 -14.75 28.25
N ALA A 29 14.41 -14.89 27.27
CA ALA A 29 13.38 -13.89 26.95
C ALA A 29 12.35 -13.79 28.10
N ARG A 30 11.94 -12.57 28.46
CA ARG A 30 11.02 -12.31 29.59
C ARG A 30 9.68 -11.66 29.22
N ALA A 31 9.46 -11.25 27.97
CA ALA A 31 8.24 -10.54 27.55
C ALA A 31 7.38 -11.38 26.59
N ARG A 32 6.05 -11.44 26.84
CA ARG A 32 5.09 -12.20 26.02
C ARG A 32 5.10 -11.83 24.53
N LEU A 33 5.30 -10.55 24.21
CA LEU A 33 5.35 -10.05 22.83
C LEU A 33 6.52 -10.65 22.03
N ILE A 34 7.65 -10.92 22.71
CA ILE A 34 8.81 -11.57 22.13
C ILE A 34 8.48 -13.04 21.81
N ILE A 35 7.64 -13.71 22.60
CA ILE A 35 7.25 -15.12 22.36
C ILE A 35 6.52 -15.23 21.02
N HIS A 36 5.53 -14.36 20.75
CA HIS A 36 4.79 -14.40 19.49
C HIS A 36 5.66 -14.12 18.26
N TYR A 37 6.62 -13.19 18.36
CA TYR A 37 7.58 -12.97 17.29
C TYR A 37 8.45 -14.22 17.05
N GLN A 38 8.92 -14.86 18.12
CA GLN A 38 9.75 -16.05 18.03
C GLN A 38 8.99 -17.23 17.40
N GLU A 39 7.73 -17.44 17.77
CA GLU A 39 6.88 -18.47 17.17
C GLU A 39 6.72 -18.27 15.66
N LEU A 40 6.44 -17.03 15.22
CA LEU A 40 6.31 -16.71 13.80
C LEU A 40 7.64 -16.89 13.05
N ILE A 41 8.74 -16.39 13.61
CA ILE A 41 10.06 -16.48 12.98
C ILE A 41 10.48 -17.94 12.85
N ASN A 42 10.41 -18.72 13.94
CA ASN A 42 10.83 -20.12 13.96
C ASN A 42 10.05 -20.97 12.96
N ARG A 43 8.76 -20.66 12.73
CA ARG A 43 7.94 -21.35 11.73
C ARG A 43 8.52 -21.26 10.32
N HIS A 44 9.22 -20.19 9.98
CA HIS A 44 9.69 -19.93 8.62
C HIS A 44 11.22 -19.94 8.48
N LEU A 45 11.95 -19.93 9.60
CA LEU A 45 13.39 -19.72 9.61
C LEU A 45 14.15 -20.86 8.94
N ASP A 46 13.85 -22.11 9.28
CA ASP A 46 14.62 -23.26 8.78
C ASP A 46 14.42 -23.43 7.27
N ASP A 47 13.18 -23.26 6.79
CA ASP A 47 12.88 -23.25 5.36
C ASP A 47 13.61 -22.11 4.64
N TYR A 48 13.61 -20.90 5.21
CA TYR A 48 14.33 -19.76 4.65
C TYR A 48 15.83 -20.05 4.52
N LEU A 49 16.47 -20.55 5.58
CA LEU A 49 17.89 -20.85 5.59
C LEU A 49 18.26 -21.94 4.59
N ARG A 50 17.44 -22.99 4.51
CA ARG A 50 17.62 -24.08 3.55
C ARG A 50 17.48 -23.58 2.11
N ILE A 51 16.42 -22.84 1.79
CA ILE A 51 16.13 -22.36 0.43
C ILE A 51 17.19 -21.37 -0.05
N THR A 52 17.67 -20.50 0.85
CA THR A 52 18.65 -19.47 0.51
C THR A 52 20.10 -19.93 0.64
N ASN A 53 20.33 -21.14 1.16
CA ASN A 53 21.64 -21.61 1.61
C ASN A 53 22.36 -20.59 2.52
N TYR A 54 21.60 -19.86 3.32
CA TYR A 54 22.14 -18.78 4.13
C TYR A 54 22.87 -19.34 5.36
N GLN A 55 24.17 -19.06 5.44
CA GLN A 55 25.01 -19.43 6.56
C GLN A 55 25.00 -18.31 7.60
N ARG A 56 24.59 -18.61 8.82
CA ARG A 56 24.47 -17.61 9.89
C ARG A 56 25.86 -17.12 10.31
N PRO A 57 26.20 -15.83 10.11
CA PRO A 57 27.48 -15.30 10.54
C PRO A 57 27.51 -15.11 12.05
N SER A 58 28.71 -15.13 12.64
CA SER A 58 28.92 -14.71 14.02
C SER A 58 29.25 -13.21 14.06
N PHE A 59 28.60 -12.47 14.97
CA PHE A 59 28.89 -11.05 15.19
C PHE A 59 29.15 -10.79 16.67
N VAL A 60 30.29 -10.16 16.97
CA VAL A 60 30.65 -9.70 18.32
C VAL A 60 29.60 -8.70 18.85
N TYR A 61 29.08 -7.84 17.99
CA TYR A 61 28.11 -6.78 18.32
C TYR A 61 26.73 -7.06 17.69
N ALA A 62 26.24 -8.30 17.81
CA ALA A 62 24.98 -8.74 17.20
C ALA A 62 23.77 -7.87 17.60
N GLN A 63 23.70 -7.45 18.86
CA GLN A 63 22.62 -6.59 19.40
C GLN A 63 22.64 -5.19 18.77
N GLN A 64 23.79 -4.53 18.71
CA GLN A 64 23.92 -3.21 18.08
C GLN A 64 23.58 -3.29 16.58
N SER A 65 24.07 -4.33 15.91
CA SER A 65 23.76 -4.59 14.50
C SER A 65 22.25 -4.80 14.27
N ALA A 66 21.59 -5.55 15.16
CA ALA A 66 20.14 -5.76 15.10
C ALA A 66 19.36 -4.44 15.21
N ILE A 67 19.75 -3.55 16.13
CA ILE A 67 19.11 -2.24 16.30
C ILE A 67 19.23 -1.40 15.03
N ILE A 68 20.44 -1.33 14.46
CA ILE A 68 20.71 -0.56 13.24
C ILE A 68 19.93 -1.14 12.06
N LYS A 69 20.04 -2.45 11.83
CA LYS A 69 19.37 -3.11 10.69
C LYS A 69 17.86 -3.10 10.82
N GLY A 70 17.32 -3.38 12.00
CA GLY A 70 15.89 -3.31 12.26
C GLY A 70 15.33 -1.90 12.05
N THR A 71 16.05 -0.87 12.48
CA THR A 71 15.66 0.54 12.22
C THR A 71 15.71 0.87 10.73
N ASN A 72 16.74 0.42 10.01
CA ASN A 72 16.87 0.68 8.58
C ASN A 72 15.75 0.02 7.77
N ILE A 73 15.40 -1.24 8.07
CA ILE A 73 14.30 -1.96 7.40
C ILE A 73 12.97 -1.25 7.68
N TYR A 74 12.67 -0.99 8.96
CA TYR A 74 11.46 -0.26 9.36
C TYR A 74 11.31 1.07 8.62
N THR A 75 12.36 1.91 8.65
CA THR A 75 12.35 3.24 8.02
C THR A 75 12.14 3.12 6.51
N THR A 76 12.77 2.13 5.87
CA THR A 76 12.62 1.90 4.44
C THR A 76 11.17 1.54 4.07
N TYR A 77 10.52 0.69 4.86
CA TYR A 77 9.14 0.27 4.63
C TYR A 77 8.16 1.42 4.88
N ALA A 78 8.31 2.13 6.01
CA ALA A 78 7.50 3.30 6.34
C ALA A 78 7.62 4.39 5.27
N ASN A 79 8.83 4.69 4.81
CA ASN A 79 9.07 5.68 3.76
C ASN A 79 8.48 5.24 2.42
N ASN A 80 8.53 3.95 2.09
CA ASN A 80 7.93 3.43 0.86
C ASN A 80 6.42 3.72 0.82
N VAL A 81 5.69 3.40 1.89
CA VAL A 81 4.26 3.70 2.00
C VAL A 81 4.02 5.21 1.97
N HIS A 82 4.75 5.96 2.79
CA HIS A 82 4.61 7.41 2.90
C HIS A 82 4.78 8.12 1.54
N LEU A 83 5.73 7.69 0.71
CA LEU A 83 6.04 8.33 -0.56
C LEU A 83 5.15 7.85 -1.71
N ARG A 84 4.84 6.55 -1.75
CA ARG A 84 4.29 5.92 -2.97
C ARG A 84 2.81 5.62 -2.93
N PHE A 85 2.23 5.40 -1.74
CA PHE A 85 0.85 4.95 -1.61
C PHE A 85 -0.12 5.82 -2.40
N GLY A 86 -0.08 7.13 -2.19
CA GLY A 86 -1.02 8.03 -2.84
C GLY A 86 -0.84 8.12 -4.36
N GLN A 87 0.42 8.09 -4.82
CA GLN A 87 0.72 8.08 -6.26
C GLN A 87 0.22 6.80 -6.94
N HIS A 88 0.42 5.65 -6.29
CA HIS A 88 -0.05 4.37 -6.81
C HIS A 88 -1.58 4.30 -6.81
N LEU A 89 -2.24 4.78 -5.75
CA LEU A 89 -3.70 4.78 -5.67
C LEU A 89 -4.30 5.63 -6.80
N GLN A 90 -3.78 6.84 -7.01
CA GLN A 90 -4.22 7.70 -8.10
C GLN A 90 -3.99 7.07 -9.48
N ARG A 91 -2.87 6.36 -9.68
CA ARG A 91 -2.60 5.65 -10.94
C ARG A 91 -3.61 4.52 -11.19
N ALA A 92 -3.88 3.68 -10.19
CA ALA A 92 -4.89 2.63 -10.31
C ALA A 92 -6.28 3.21 -10.63
N VAL A 93 -6.68 4.26 -9.90
CA VAL A 93 -7.98 4.94 -10.12
C VAL A 93 -8.08 5.50 -11.54
N ASN A 94 -7.04 6.18 -12.04
CA ASN A 94 -7.06 6.74 -13.40
C ASN A 94 -7.24 5.67 -14.48
N VAL A 95 -6.66 4.48 -14.25
CA VAL A 95 -6.75 3.34 -15.17
C VAL A 95 -8.14 2.71 -15.10
N LEU A 96 -8.66 2.48 -13.88
CA LEU A 96 -10.01 1.96 -13.66
C LEU A 96 -11.10 2.84 -14.29
N LEU A 97 -10.96 4.15 -14.17
CA LEU A 97 -11.89 5.12 -14.76
C LEU A 97 -11.67 5.34 -16.26
N ASN A 98 -10.65 4.71 -16.84
CA ASN A 98 -10.26 4.84 -18.24
C ASN A 98 -10.24 6.29 -18.73
N THR A 99 -9.82 7.22 -17.88
CA THR A 99 -10.06 8.66 -18.06
C THR A 99 -9.44 9.16 -19.36
N ARG A 100 -8.24 8.70 -19.70
CA ARG A 100 -7.52 9.11 -20.91
C ARG A 100 -8.28 8.73 -22.18
N GLN A 101 -8.73 7.47 -22.28
CA GLN A 101 -9.42 6.99 -23.47
C GLN A 101 -10.79 7.64 -23.61
N ARG A 102 -11.55 7.79 -22.51
CA ARG A 102 -12.82 8.51 -22.50
C ARG A 102 -12.70 9.94 -23.02
N ILE A 103 -11.63 10.65 -22.63
CA ILE A 103 -11.36 12.02 -23.12
C ILE A 103 -11.14 12.01 -24.65
N VAL A 104 -10.34 11.07 -25.16
CA VAL A 104 -10.06 10.94 -26.60
C VAL A 104 -11.33 10.62 -27.37
N ASP A 105 -12.11 9.64 -26.91
CA ASP A 105 -13.34 9.21 -27.58
C ASP A 105 -14.40 10.31 -27.57
N LEU A 106 -14.61 10.98 -26.43
CA LEU A 106 -15.56 12.09 -26.34
C LEU A 106 -15.13 13.26 -27.24
N ARG A 107 -13.85 13.62 -27.23
CA ARG A 107 -13.33 14.67 -28.12
C ARG A 107 -13.61 14.37 -29.58
N ARG A 108 -13.34 13.14 -30.03
CA ARG A 108 -13.63 12.71 -31.42
C ARG A 108 -15.11 12.84 -31.77
N VAL A 109 -16.01 12.41 -30.87
CA VAL A 109 -17.46 12.50 -31.09
C VAL A 109 -17.92 13.95 -31.19
N LEU A 110 -17.49 14.82 -30.26
CA LEU A 110 -17.90 16.22 -30.24
C LEU A 110 -17.31 17.02 -31.42
N SER A 111 -16.06 16.73 -31.82
CA SER A 111 -15.47 17.32 -33.04
C SER A 111 -16.24 16.91 -34.29
N ALA A 112 -16.69 15.65 -34.40
CA ALA A 112 -17.51 15.20 -35.53
C ALA A 112 -18.90 15.87 -35.56
N GLN A 113 -19.38 16.39 -34.43
CA GLN A 113 -20.61 17.18 -34.33
C GLN A 113 -20.40 18.66 -34.68
N GLY A 114 -19.18 19.07 -35.04
CA GLY A 114 -18.88 20.45 -35.41
C GLY A 114 -18.78 21.42 -34.23
N MET A 115 -18.69 20.92 -33.00
CA MET A 115 -18.50 21.77 -31.82
C MET A 115 -17.14 22.45 -31.85
N ASN A 116 -17.07 23.67 -31.32
CA ASN A 116 -15.80 24.39 -31.21
C ASN A 116 -14.95 23.83 -30.04
N ASP A 117 -13.65 24.15 -30.06
CA ASP A 117 -12.69 23.61 -29.09
C ASP A 117 -13.00 23.98 -27.63
N ASP A 118 -13.58 25.15 -27.37
CA ASP A 118 -13.87 25.60 -26.00
C ASP A 118 -15.09 24.90 -25.42
N GLU A 119 -16.12 24.68 -26.24
CA GLU A 119 -17.26 23.84 -25.88
C GLU A 119 -16.84 22.39 -25.64
N ILE A 120 -15.94 21.86 -26.47
CA ILE A 120 -15.38 20.51 -26.30
C ILE A 120 -14.63 20.40 -24.97
N LYS A 121 -13.76 21.37 -24.65
CA LYS A 121 -13.05 21.40 -23.35
C LYS A 121 -14.04 21.46 -22.19
N HIS A 122 -15.05 22.31 -22.29
CA HIS A 122 -16.07 22.45 -21.25
C HIS A 122 -16.82 21.13 -21.02
N ARG A 123 -17.26 20.47 -22.10
CA ARG A 123 -17.91 19.16 -22.05
C ARG A 123 -17.01 18.07 -21.45
N ILE A 124 -15.76 17.97 -21.88
CA ILE A 124 -14.79 17.02 -21.30
C ILE A 124 -14.60 17.27 -19.80
N HIS A 125 -14.56 18.54 -19.40
CA HIS A 125 -14.43 18.91 -17.99
C HIS A 125 -15.63 18.42 -17.17
N GLN A 126 -16.85 18.72 -17.63
CA GLN A 126 -18.08 18.34 -16.93
C GLN A 126 -18.35 16.83 -16.93
N ASP A 127 -18.16 16.17 -18.07
CA ASP A 127 -18.64 14.80 -18.26
C ASP A 127 -17.59 13.75 -17.84
N ILE A 128 -16.33 14.14 -17.67
CA ILE A 128 -15.25 13.20 -17.36
C ILE A 128 -14.38 13.68 -16.20
N ILE A 129 -13.82 14.89 -16.28
CA ILE A 129 -12.81 15.34 -15.32
C ILE A 129 -13.44 15.55 -13.94
N LEU A 130 -14.54 16.29 -13.87
CA LEU A 130 -15.21 16.62 -12.61
C LEU A 130 -15.73 15.34 -11.90
N PRO A 131 -16.49 14.43 -12.54
CA PRO A 131 -16.88 13.16 -11.93
C PRO A 131 -15.69 12.30 -11.46
N ALA A 132 -14.60 12.25 -12.24
CA ALA A 132 -13.38 11.53 -11.82
C ALA A 132 -12.68 12.20 -10.62
N GLN A 133 -12.72 13.52 -10.51
CA GLN A 133 -12.22 14.26 -9.34
C GLN A 133 -13.10 14.00 -8.12
N THR A 134 -14.42 14.07 -8.26
CA THR A 134 -15.38 13.74 -7.20
C THR A 134 -15.14 12.33 -6.68
N PHE A 135 -15.02 11.33 -7.57
CA PHE A 135 -14.70 9.96 -7.19
C PHE A 135 -13.41 9.87 -6.37
N LYS A 136 -12.32 10.51 -6.83
CA LYS A 136 -11.03 10.53 -6.11
C LYS A 136 -11.14 11.17 -4.73
N GLN A 137 -11.93 12.23 -4.60
CA GLN A 137 -12.16 12.90 -3.32
C GLN A 137 -12.92 11.99 -2.37
N VAL A 138 -14.01 11.38 -2.84
CA VAL A 138 -14.87 10.49 -2.03
C VAL A 138 -14.09 9.28 -1.51
N ILE A 139 -13.32 8.58 -2.36
CA ILE A 139 -12.51 7.42 -1.91
C ILE A 139 -11.38 7.81 -0.94
N SER A 140 -11.02 9.09 -0.89
CA SER A 140 -9.98 9.60 0.01
C SER A 140 -10.55 10.03 1.37
N GLN A 141 -11.87 10.15 1.49
CA GLN A 141 -12.58 10.40 2.73
C GLN A 141 -12.91 9.09 3.44
N GLN A 142 -12.95 9.14 4.77
CA GLN A 142 -13.19 7.97 5.61
C GLN A 142 -14.18 8.34 6.74
N PRO A 143 -15.37 7.72 6.80
CA PRO A 143 -15.87 6.66 5.92
C PRO A 143 -16.16 7.17 4.49
N ILE A 144 -16.15 6.24 3.52
CA ILE A 144 -16.53 6.55 2.14
C ILE A 144 -18.03 6.81 2.10
N ASN A 145 -18.42 8.02 1.70
CA ASN A 145 -19.83 8.35 1.50
C ASN A 145 -20.32 7.89 0.12
N MET A 146 -21.05 6.77 0.08
CA MET A 146 -21.60 6.19 -1.15
C MET A 146 -22.57 7.12 -1.88
N GLU A 147 -23.28 8.00 -1.17
CA GLU A 147 -24.24 8.94 -1.78
C GLU A 147 -23.55 10.02 -2.62
N GLN A 148 -22.27 10.29 -2.35
CA GLN A 148 -21.47 11.28 -3.08
C GLN A 148 -20.76 10.70 -4.31
N LEU A 149 -20.85 9.38 -4.53
CA LEU A 149 -20.26 8.76 -5.71
C LEU A 149 -21.07 9.14 -6.97
N PRO A 150 -20.38 9.43 -8.09
CA PRO A 150 -21.09 9.62 -9.35
C PRO A 150 -21.81 8.33 -9.76
N GLN A 151 -23.01 8.47 -10.31
CA GLN A 151 -23.94 7.36 -10.53
C GLN A 151 -23.60 6.46 -11.72
N GLU A 152 -22.62 6.82 -12.56
CA GLU A 152 -22.23 5.99 -13.70
C GLU A 152 -21.61 4.66 -13.24
N HIS A 153 -21.99 3.56 -13.90
CA HIS A 153 -21.53 2.20 -13.57
C HIS A 153 -20.01 2.03 -13.52
N ILE A 154 -19.24 2.86 -14.23
CA ILE A 154 -17.77 2.82 -14.21
C ILE A 154 -17.22 3.14 -12.81
N TYR A 155 -17.87 4.01 -12.05
CA TYR A 155 -17.44 4.37 -10.69
C TYR A 155 -17.74 3.25 -9.69
N THR A 156 -18.89 2.60 -9.81
CA THR A 156 -19.22 1.41 -9.02
C THR A 156 -18.21 0.30 -9.26
N ARG A 157 -17.92 -0.03 -10.54
CA ARG A 157 -16.91 -1.04 -10.89
C ARG A 157 -15.50 -0.68 -10.40
N ALA A 158 -15.13 0.60 -10.47
CA ALA A 158 -13.86 1.07 -9.95
C ALA A 158 -13.77 0.90 -8.43
N LEU A 159 -14.87 1.16 -7.70
CA LEU A 159 -14.94 0.96 -6.27
C LEU A 159 -14.85 -0.54 -5.90
N GLU A 160 -15.59 -1.41 -6.60
CA GLU A 160 -15.53 -2.86 -6.43
C GLU A 160 -14.10 -3.39 -6.66
N ALA A 161 -13.38 -2.86 -7.66
CA ALA A 161 -11.99 -3.23 -7.91
C ALA A 161 -11.02 -2.74 -6.81
N LEU A 162 -11.35 -1.63 -6.14
CA LEU A 162 -10.60 -1.09 -5.00
C LEU A 162 -10.98 -1.73 -3.67
N GLN A 163 -12.06 -2.52 -3.61
CA GLN A 163 -12.56 -3.12 -2.38
C GLN A 163 -11.48 -3.86 -1.58
N PRO A 164 -10.59 -4.68 -2.16
CA PRO A 164 -9.51 -5.32 -1.40
C PRO A 164 -8.54 -4.34 -0.72
N VAL A 165 -8.34 -3.15 -1.30
CA VAL A 165 -7.50 -2.08 -0.73
C VAL A 165 -8.22 -1.39 0.43
N ILE A 166 -9.55 -1.27 0.36
CA ILE A 166 -10.40 -0.68 1.41
C ILE A 166 -10.57 -1.67 2.57
N ASP A 167 -10.74 -2.95 2.28
CA ASP A 167 -10.88 -4.03 3.28
C ASP A 167 -9.55 -4.41 3.94
N ALA A 168 -8.44 -3.80 3.52
CA ALA A 168 -7.13 -4.00 4.12
C ALA A 168 -7.01 -3.38 5.52
N TYR A 169 -7.96 -2.54 5.93
CA TYR A 169 -8.03 -1.93 7.25
C TYR A 169 -8.91 -2.75 8.18
N ASP A 170 -8.57 -2.76 9.48
CA ASP A 170 -9.43 -3.37 10.49
C ASP A 170 -10.77 -2.63 10.61
N GLU A 171 -11.83 -3.36 10.98
CA GLU A 171 -13.13 -2.74 11.28
C GLU A 171 -12.96 -1.67 12.37
N GLY A 172 -13.46 -0.47 12.09
CA GLY A 172 -13.35 0.67 13.00
C GLY A 172 -11.99 1.36 13.01
N TYR A 173 -11.09 1.09 12.06
CA TYR A 173 -9.84 1.84 11.92
C TYR A 173 -10.11 3.36 11.83
N ASN A 174 -9.47 4.12 12.73
CA ASN A 174 -9.68 5.56 12.84
C ASN A 174 -8.65 6.33 12.03
N PHE A 175 -9.04 6.74 10.82
CA PHE A 175 -8.21 7.57 9.96
C PHE A 175 -8.03 8.98 10.53
N GLY A 176 -6.79 9.42 10.65
CA GLY A 176 -6.47 10.80 11.03
C GLY A 176 -7.19 11.82 10.16
N GLN A 177 -7.91 12.74 10.80
CA GLN A 177 -8.74 13.76 10.14
C GLN A 177 -9.77 13.18 9.15
N GLN A 178 -10.17 11.91 9.29
CA GLN A 178 -11.08 11.24 8.35
C GLN A 178 -10.57 11.28 6.89
N ARG A 179 -9.25 11.38 6.70
CA ARG A 179 -8.60 11.58 5.40
C ARG A 179 -7.49 10.56 5.20
N LEU A 180 -7.64 9.73 4.18
CA LEU A 180 -6.67 8.69 3.82
C LEU A 180 -5.26 9.25 3.61
N TYR A 181 -5.12 10.29 2.79
CA TYR A 181 -3.79 10.86 2.50
C TYR A 181 -3.13 11.49 3.72
N TYR A 182 -3.91 12.11 4.61
CA TYR A 182 -3.36 12.66 5.85
C TYR A 182 -2.86 11.53 6.75
N ASP A 183 -3.65 10.48 6.91
CA ASP A 183 -3.30 9.36 7.78
C ASP A 183 -2.10 8.57 7.25
N VAL A 184 -2.01 8.35 5.93
CA VAL A 184 -0.84 7.72 5.28
C VAL A 184 0.46 8.47 5.60
N LYS A 185 0.39 9.79 5.69
CA LYS A 185 1.56 10.62 6.02
C LYS A 185 1.94 10.50 7.49
N ARG A 186 0.96 10.41 8.38
CA ARG A 186 1.14 10.36 9.83
C ARG A 186 1.50 8.96 10.34
N ASN A 187 0.83 7.93 9.83
CA ASN A 187 0.84 6.55 10.31
C ASN A 187 1.11 5.55 9.16
N PRO A 188 2.19 5.70 8.37
CA PRO A 188 2.40 4.96 7.13
C PRO A 188 2.36 3.43 7.29
N VAL A 189 2.79 2.89 8.43
CA VAL A 189 2.81 1.45 8.68
C VAL A 189 1.42 0.83 8.66
N ASN A 190 0.40 1.55 9.13
CA ASN A 190 -0.97 1.05 9.17
C ASN A 190 -1.58 0.89 7.77
N HIS A 191 -0.98 1.52 6.75
CA HIS A 191 -1.42 1.43 5.36
C HIS A 191 -0.63 0.41 4.54
N PHE A 192 0.27 -0.36 5.18
CA PHE A 192 1.11 -1.31 4.45
C PHE A 192 0.29 -2.42 3.78
N MET A 193 -0.70 -2.98 4.47
CA MET A 193 -1.57 -4.00 3.87
C MET A 193 -2.34 -3.44 2.67
N ALA A 194 -2.84 -2.20 2.79
CA ALA A 194 -3.48 -1.52 1.67
C ALA A 194 -2.52 -1.29 0.50
N LEU A 195 -1.25 -0.93 0.76
CA LEU A 195 -0.22 -0.82 -0.27
C LEU A 195 0.05 -2.17 -0.95
N TYR A 196 0.07 -3.25 -0.18
CA TYR A 196 0.24 -4.61 -0.70
C TYR A 196 -0.95 -5.06 -1.56
N GLN A 197 -2.18 -4.77 -1.14
CA GLN A 197 -3.36 -5.04 -1.97
C GLN A 197 -3.35 -4.19 -3.26
N LEU A 198 -2.81 -2.98 -3.18
CA LEU A 198 -2.63 -2.13 -4.36
C LEU A 198 -1.60 -2.69 -5.35
N SER A 199 -0.55 -3.41 -4.92
CA SER A 199 0.35 -4.09 -5.85
C SER A 199 -0.35 -5.23 -6.59
N HIS A 200 -1.21 -6.00 -5.92
CA HIS A 200 -2.06 -7.01 -6.56
C HIS A 200 -3.03 -6.39 -7.56
N LEU A 201 -3.61 -5.24 -7.23
CA LEU A 201 -4.46 -4.51 -8.17
C LEU A 201 -3.67 -4.06 -9.41
N PHE A 202 -2.42 -3.62 -9.24
CA PHE A 202 -1.55 -3.27 -10.37
C PHE A 202 -1.31 -4.45 -11.31
N GLU A 203 -1.03 -5.64 -10.76
CA GLU A 203 -0.89 -6.87 -11.54
C GLU A 203 -2.17 -7.19 -12.33
N ARG A 204 -3.33 -7.12 -11.68
CA ARG A 204 -4.63 -7.34 -12.34
C ARG A 204 -4.95 -6.32 -13.44
N LEU A 205 -4.48 -5.08 -13.28
CA LEU A 205 -4.67 -4.00 -14.25
C LEU A 205 -3.59 -3.98 -15.35
N GLY A 206 -2.61 -4.91 -15.32
CA GLY A 206 -1.48 -4.91 -16.25
C GLY A 206 -0.56 -3.70 -16.12
N LEU A 207 -0.53 -3.06 -14.95
CA LEU A 207 0.34 -1.93 -14.65
C LEU A 207 1.73 -2.41 -14.22
N PRO A 208 2.78 -1.58 -14.39
CA PRO A 208 4.12 -1.93 -13.91
C PRO A 208 4.11 -2.22 -12.40
N VAL A 209 4.38 -3.48 -12.05
CA VAL A 209 4.41 -3.95 -10.66
C VAL A 209 5.49 -3.18 -9.89
N PHE A 210 5.17 -2.81 -8.66
CA PHE A 210 6.11 -2.13 -7.76
C PHE A 210 6.41 -2.99 -6.55
N ASN A 211 7.63 -2.86 -6.01
CA ASN A 211 8.04 -3.61 -4.84
C ASN A 211 7.51 -2.96 -3.55
N CYS A 212 6.64 -3.65 -2.82
CA CYS A 212 6.15 -3.24 -1.49
C CYS A 212 7.20 -3.45 -0.39
N PHE A 213 8.18 -4.33 -0.62
CA PHE A 213 9.23 -4.73 0.31
C PHE A 213 10.61 -4.30 -0.23
N PRO A 214 10.88 -3.00 -0.38
CA PRO A 214 12.16 -2.54 -0.90
C PRO A 214 13.28 -2.90 0.08
N LEU A 215 14.18 -3.77 -0.36
CA LEU A 215 15.50 -3.91 0.23
C LEU A 215 16.37 -2.83 -0.42
N ARG A 216 17.18 -2.10 0.37
CA ARG A 216 18.21 -1.22 -0.21
C ARG A 216 19.02 -2.06 -1.19
N ARG A 217 19.11 -1.61 -2.45
CA ARG A 217 20.24 -1.99 -3.30
C ARG A 217 21.44 -1.30 -2.67
N SER A 218 22.38 -2.09 -2.17
CA SER A 218 23.68 -1.64 -1.68
C SER A 218 24.38 -0.81 -2.75
#